data_AF-A0AB37TD74-F1
#
_entry.id   AF-A0AB37TD74-F1
#
_cell.length_a   1.000
_cell.length_b   1.000
_cell.length_c   1.000
_cell.angle_alpha   90.00
_cell.angle_beta   90.00
_cell.angle_gamma   90.00
#
_symmetry.space_group_name_H-M   'P 1'
#
loop_
_entity.id
_entity.type
_entity.pdbx_description
1 polymer ?
#
loop_
_entity_poly.entity_id
_entity_poly.type
_entity_poly.pdbx_seq_one_letter_code
_entity_poly.pdbx_strand_id
1 'polypeptide(L)'
;MKRLNAIEIAAAACGLVSNVSCTEISQEALEKAMVQVEVWNIIRAAKEIWYDNGMINRFEPEEEMVTLLVQWLSSLDKVLICDMEAELSKLNDDDLHTLCCGEESEQDRIGSKEVNEFLCRIFDEEYEVKAESKEG
;
A
#
# COMPACT_ATOMS: atom_id res chain seq x y z
N MET A 1 -0.43 -13.69 -39.36
CA MET A 1 0.27 -13.40 -38.09
C MET A 1 -0.53 -12.32 -37.36
N LYS A 2 -1.10 -12.63 -36.19
CA LYS A 2 -1.73 -11.61 -35.34
C LYS A 2 -0.62 -10.68 -34.81
N ARG A 3 -0.84 -9.38 -34.88
CA ARG A 3 0.03 -8.41 -34.18
C ARG A 3 -0.33 -8.49 -32.71
N LEU A 4 0.66 -8.82 -31.88
CA LEU A 4 0.52 -8.78 -30.44
C LEU A 4 0.50 -7.30 -30.00
N ASN A 5 -0.39 -6.95 -29.08
CA ASN A 5 -0.38 -5.64 -28.46
C ASN A 5 0.72 -5.54 -27.38
N ALA A 6 1.00 -4.34 -26.87
CA ALA A 6 2.08 -4.10 -25.92
C ALA A 6 1.94 -4.93 -24.62
N ILE A 7 0.72 -5.25 -24.22
CA ILE A 7 0.41 -6.03 -23.02
C ILE A 7 0.77 -7.50 -23.23
N GLU A 8 0.44 -8.05 -24.40
CA GLU A 8 0.80 -9.42 -24.77
C GLU A 8 2.33 -9.59 -24.89
N ILE A 9 3.05 -8.55 -25.31
CA ILE A 9 4.52 -8.54 -25.35
C ILE A 9 5.10 -8.55 -23.93
N ALA A 10 4.55 -7.75 -23.01
CA ALA A 10 4.99 -7.71 -21.62
C ALA A 10 4.70 -9.02 -20.87
N ALA A 11 3.50 -9.58 -21.05
CA ALA A 11 3.11 -10.86 -20.45
C ALA A 11 3.96 -12.04 -20.98
N ALA A 12 4.31 -12.03 -22.26
CA ALA A 12 5.23 -13.00 -22.85
C ALA A 12 6.67 -12.86 -22.29
N ALA A 13 7.16 -11.64 -22.12
CA ALA A 13 8.47 -11.37 -21.53
C ALA A 13 8.57 -11.85 -20.06
N CYS A 14 7.46 -11.83 -19.32
CA CYS A 14 7.38 -12.30 -17.94
C CYS A 14 7.05 -13.80 -17.79
N GLY A 15 6.95 -14.56 -18.89
CA GLY A 15 6.71 -16.02 -18.82
C GLY A 15 5.31 -16.43 -18.38
N LEU A 16 4.34 -15.52 -18.40
CA LEU A 16 2.98 -15.72 -17.86
C LEU A 16 2.01 -16.41 -18.85
N VAL A 17 2.46 -16.73 -20.07
CA VAL A 17 1.56 -17.22 -21.13
C VAL A 17 1.50 -18.75 -21.14
N SER A 18 0.83 -19.32 -20.15
CA SER A 18 0.37 -20.71 -20.19
C SER A 18 -1.16 -20.74 -20.16
N ASN A 19 -1.79 -20.85 -21.34
CA ASN A 19 -3.17 -21.32 -21.58
C ASN A 19 -4.28 -21.01 -20.56
N VAL A 20 -4.28 -19.83 -19.94
CA VAL A 20 -5.44 -19.34 -19.18
C VAL A 20 -6.11 -18.27 -20.02
N SER A 21 -7.38 -18.51 -20.33
CA SER A 21 -8.33 -17.54 -20.90
C SER A 21 -8.13 -16.19 -20.23
N CYS A 22 -7.40 -15.29 -20.91
CA CYS A 22 -7.25 -13.90 -20.50
C CYS A 22 -8.62 -13.23 -20.59
N THR A 23 -9.38 -13.30 -19.50
CA THR A 23 -10.37 -12.27 -19.22
C THR A 23 -9.63 -10.95 -19.28
N GLU A 24 -10.02 -10.07 -20.21
CA GLU A 24 -9.42 -8.76 -20.41
C GLU A 24 -9.33 -8.05 -19.05
N ILE A 25 -8.10 -7.80 -18.58
CA ILE A 25 -7.90 -6.93 -17.41
C ILE A 25 -8.43 -5.56 -17.83
N SER A 26 -9.40 -5.03 -17.09
CA SER A 26 -9.94 -3.71 -17.38
C SER A 26 -8.85 -2.65 -17.24
N GLN A 27 -8.94 -1.57 -18.01
CA GLN A 27 -8.01 -0.45 -17.89
C GLN A 27 -7.96 0.08 -16.46
N GLU A 28 -9.11 0.15 -15.78
CA GLU A 28 -9.24 0.55 -14.38
C GLU A 28 -8.48 -0.39 -13.43
N ALA A 29 -8.55 -1.71 -13.63
CA ALA A 29 -7.80 -2.67 -12.82
C ALA A 29 -6.29 -2.55 -13.03
N LEU A 30 -5.85 -2.24 -14.25
CA LEU A 30 -4.44 -1.99 -14.54
C LEU A 30 -3.95 -0.70 -13.89
N GLU A 31 -4.72 0.39 -13.99
CA GLU A 31 -4.40 1.68 -13.36
C GLU A 31 -4.31 1.54 -11.83
N LYS A 32 -5.27 0.84 -11.21
CA LYS A 32 -5.24 0.55 -9.76
C LYS A 32 -4.00 -0.24 -9.36
N ALA A 33 -3.64 -1.28 -10.12
CA ALA A 33 -2.45 -2.09 -9.86
C ALA A 33 -1.16 -1.27 -10.00
N MET A 34 -1.08 -0.38 -10.99
CA MET A 34 0.09 0.50 -11.18
C MET A 34 0.28 1.43 -9.98
N VAL A 35 -0.79 2.05 -9.46
CA VAL A 35 -0.68 2.91 -8.27
C VAL A 35 -0.20 2.10 -7.06
N GLN A 36 -0.73 0.89 -6.84
CA GLN A 36 -0.26 0.03 -5.73
C GLN A 36 1.22 -0.34 -5.85
N VAL A 37 1.73 -0.51 -7.08
CA VAL A 37 3.16 -0.74 -7.31
C VAL A 37 4.00 0.51 -6.98
N GLU A 38 3.47 1.71 -7.21
CA GLU A 38 4.17 2.97 -6.89
C GLU A 38 4.28 3.24 -5.39
N VAL A 39 3.39 2.69 -4.56
CA VAL A 39 3.36 2.88 -3.09
C VAL A 39 3.49 1.56 -2.32
N TRP A 40 4.20 0.60 -2.91
CA TRP A 40 4.28 -0.76 -2.40
C TRP A 40 4.86 -0.85 -0.98
N ASN A 41 5.90 -0.08 -0.68
CA ASN A 41 6.55 -0.11 0.64
C ASN A 41 5.67 0.56 1.70
N ILE A 42 4.94 1.61 1.37
CA ILE A 42 3.90 2.18 2.24
C ILE A 42 2.81 1.14 2.53
N ILE A 43 2.32 0.42 1.50
CA ILE A 43 1.32 -0.65 1.70
C ILE A 43 1.86 -1.76 2.61
N ARG A 44 3.13 -2.14 2.47
CA ARG A 44 3.76 -3.13 3.35
C ARG A 44 3.82 -2.64 4.80
N ALA A 45 4.27 -1.40 5.03
CA ALA A 45 4.32 -0.79 6.35
C ALA A 45 2.92 -0.73 6.99
N ALA A 46 1.91 -0.32 6.23
CA ALA A 46 0.53 -0.28 6.70
C ALA A 46 0.03 -1.66 7.14
N LYS A 47 0.36 -2.72 6.38
CA LYS A 47 -0.02 -4.09 6.75
C LYS A 47 0.63 -4.54 8.05
N GLU A 48 1.92 -4.26 8.27
CA GLU A 48 2.59 -4.56 9.55
C GLU A 48 1.82 -3.93 10.71
N ILE A 49 1.49 -2.64 10.60
CA ILE A 49 0.72 -1.89 11.60
C ILE A 49 -0.66 -2.53 11.81
N TRP A 50 -1.41 -2.78 10.74
CA TRP A 50 -2.79 -3.29 10.83
C TRP A 50 -2.86 -4.69 11.44
N TYR A 51 -1.91 -5.57 11.08
CA TYR A 51 -1.86 -6.92 11.61
C TYR A 51 -1.48 -6.95 13.09
N ASP A 52 -0.50 -6.14 13.50
CA ASP A 52 -0.08 -6.06 14.89
C ASP A 52 -1.19 -5.52 15.81
N ASN A 53 -1.96 -4.55 15.30
CA ASN A 53 -3.01 -3.88 16.06
C ASN A 53 -4.41 -4.51 15.91
N GLY A 54 -4.54 -5.61 15.16
CA GLY A 54 -5.80 -6.33 14.99
C GLY A 54 -6.87 -5.57 14.19
N MET A 55 -6.45 -4.60 13.37
CA MET A 55 -7.34 -3.81 12.52
C MET A 55 -7.92 -4.65 11.38
N ILE A 56 -7.12 -5.57 10.80
CA ILE A 56 -7.66 -6.50 9.80
C ILE A 56 -8.54 -7.56 10.47
N ASN A 57 -9.82 -7.59 10.10
CA ASN A 57 -10.77 -8.57 10.61
C ASN A 57 -11.90 -8.86 9.61
N ARG A 58 -12.90 -9.65 10.02
CA ARG A 58 -14.00 -10.05 9.13
C ARG A 58 -14.89 -8.90 8.65
N PHE A 59 -14.84 -7.75 9.34
CA PHE A 59 -15.60 -6.55 9.00
C PHE A 59 -14.73 -5.50 8.31
N GLU A 60 -13.41 -5.57 8.49
CA GLU A 60 -12.40 -4.70 7.88
C GLU A 60 -11.42 -5.57 7.08
N PRO A 61 -11.78 -5.97 5.84
CA PRO A 61 -10.95 -6.83 5.01
C PRO A 61 -9.71 -6.07 4.52
N GLU A 62 -8.57 -6.76 4.44
CA GLU A 62 -7.31 -6.16 3.96
C GLU A 62 -7.45 -5.47 2.59
N GLU A 63 -8.20 -6.06 1.65
CA GLU A 63 -8.36 -5.48 0.31
C GLU A 63 -9.10 -4.12 0.33
N GLU A 64 -10.10 -3.99 1.21
CA GLU A 64 -10.85 -2.75 1.39
C GLU A 64 -9.94 -1.70 2.05
N MET A 65 -9.20 -2.08 3.09
CA MET A 65 -8.23 -1.24 3.79
C MET A 65 -7.14 -0.71 2.83
N VAL A 66 -6.57 -1.57 1.99
CA VAL A 66 -5.60 -1.16 0.95
C VAL A 66 -6.24 -0.21 -0.05
N THR A 67 -7.50 -0.43 -0.42
CA THR A 67 -8.20 0.46 -1.35
C THR A 67 -8.40 1.85 -0.74
N LEU A 68 -8.82 1.94 0.52
CA LEU A 68 -8.97 3.20 1.25
C LEU A 68 -7.63 3.92 1.42
N LEU A 69 -6.58 3.19 1.81
CA LEU A 69 -5.23 3.73 1.93
C LEU A 69 -4.76 4.34 0.62
N VAL A 70 -4.87 3.62 -0.50
CA VAL A 70 -4.43 4.13 -1.82
C VAL A 70 -5.21 5.38 -2.25
N GLN A 71 -6.52 5.42 -1.97
CA GLN A 71 -7.34 6.60 -2.24
C GLN A 71 -6.88 7.81 -1.40
N TRP A 72 -6.61 7.60 -0.11
CA TRP A 72 -6.07 8.63 0.77
C TRP A 72 -4.70 9.11 0.32
N LEU A 73 -3.75 8.21 0.01
CA LEU A 73 -2.43 8.55 -0.51
C LEU A 73 -2.52 9.39 -1.79
N SER A 74 -3.48 9.09 -2.66
CA SER A 74 -3.72 9.83 -3.90
C SER A 74 -4.20 11.27 -3.67
N SER A 75 -4.70 11.58 -2.46
CA SER A 75 -5.10 12.93 -2.05
C SER A 75 -3.98 13.75 -1.40
N LEU A 76 -2.87 13.09 -1.02
CA LEU A 76 -1.72 13.73 -0.38
C LEU A 76 -0.76 14.33 -1.41
N ASP A 77 0.17 15.16 -0.92
CA ASP A 77 1.23 15.72 -1.75
C ASP A 77 2.12 14.61 -2.35
N LYS A 78 2.34 14.66 -3.67
CA LYS A 78 3.07 13.60 -4.37
C LYS A 78 4.53 13.52 -3.96
N VAL A 79 5.17 14.65 -3.62
CA VAL A 79 6.57 14.66 -3.18
C VAL A 79 6.67 13.96 -1.83
N LEU A 80 5.76 14.26 -0.90
CA LEU A 80 5.66 13.56 0.37
C LEU A 80 5.55 12.04 0.18
N ILE A 81 4.63 11.57 -0.68
CA ILE A 81 4.45 10.12 -0.91
C ILE A 81 5.72 9.49 -1.48
N CYS A 82 6.36 10.13 -2.46
CA CYS A 82 7.60 9.62 -3.03
C CYS A 82 8.74 9.56 -2.00
N ASP A 83 8.83 10.54 -1.11
CA ASP A 83 9.86 10.57 -0.06
C ASP A 83 9.63 9.46 0.97
N MET A 84 8.38 9.27 1.43
CA MET A 84 8.04 8.18 2.37
C MET A 84 8.30 6.80 1.76
N GLU A 85 7.85 6.59 0.52
CA GLU A 85 8.09 5.33 -0.21
C GLU A 85 9.60 5.06 -0.37
N ALA A 86 10.38 6.09 -0.70
CA ALA A 86 11.83 5.96 -0.86
C ALA A 86 12.56 5.69 0.46
N GLU A 87 12.10 6.24 1.58
CA GLU A 87 12.65 5.92 2.90
C GLU A 87 12.33 4.48 3.30
N LEU A 88 11.08 4.06 3.19
CA LEU A 88 10.66 2.70 3.54
C LEU A 88 11.33 1.63 2.67
N SER A 89 11.61 1.94 1.39
CA SER A 89 12.30 1.01 0.48
C SER A 89 13.72 0.61 0.90
N LYS A 90 14.33 1.36 1.82
CA LYS A 90 15.70 1.10 2.31
C LYS A 90 15.74 0.07 3.44
N LEU A 91 14.58 -0.22 4.03
CA LEU A 91 14.45 -1.10 5.19
C LEU A 91 14.38 -2.56 4.73
N ASN A 92 15.03 -3.43 5.50
CA ASN A 92 14.77 -4.87 5.41
C ASN A 92 13.50 -5.21 6.21
N ASP A 93 13.08 -6.47 6.15
CA ASP A 93 11.84 -6.92 6.78
C ASP A 93 11.87 -6.77 8.31
N ASP A 94 13.01 -7.02 8.96
CA ASP A 94 13.15 -6.88 10.42
C ASP A 94 13.09 -5.41 10.84
N ASP A 95 13.81 -4.53 10.13
CA ASP A 95 13.81 -3.09 10.41
C ASP A 95 12.43 -2.47 10.12
N LEU A 96 11.75 -2.91 9.07
CA LEU A 96 10.38 -2.48 8.76
C LEU A 96 9.42 -2.90 9.88
N HIS A 97 9.52 -4.15 10.32
CA HIS A 97 8.70 -4.65 11.43
C HIS A 97 8.95 -3.87 12.72
N THR A 98 10.22 -3.64 13.09
CA THR A 98 10.56 -2.84 14.28
C THR A 98 10.11 -1.38 14.13
N LEU A 99 10.21 -0.78 12.94
CA LEU A 99 9.71 0.58 12.70
C LEU A 99 8.19 0.67 12.86
N CYS A 100 7.45 -0.33 12.39
CA CYS A 100 5.99 -0.31 12.41
C CYS A 100 5.38 -0.74 13.76
N CYS A 101 6.04 -1.67 14.46
CA CYS A 101 5.44 -2.38 15.61
C CYS A 101 6.33 -2.39 16.86
N GLY A 102 7.56 -1.85 16.79
CA GLY A 102 8.49 -1.81 17.92
C GLY A 102 8.15 -0.75 18.97
N GLU A 103 8.94 -0.66 20.04
CA GLU A 103 8.80 0.43 21.00
C GLU A 103 9.24 1.76 20.39
N GLU A 104 8.68 2.89 20.84
CA GLU A 104 9.00 4.25 20.34
C GLU A 104 10.52 4.50 20.23
N SER A 105 11.29 4.06 21.24
CA SER A 105 12.74 4.23 21.26
C SER A 105 13.51 3.38 20.22
N GLU A 106 12.90 2.32 19.70
CA GLU A 106 13.42 1.48 18.63
C GLU A 106 13.02 2.05 17.26
N GLN A 107 11.77 2.48 17.12
CA GLN A 107 11.26 3.16 15.93
C GLN A 107 12.10 4.41 15.60
N ASP A 108 12.40 5.24 16.59
CA ASP A 108 13.23 6.45 16.45
C ASP A 108 14.69 6.20 16.02
N ARG A 109 15.17 4.96 16.13
CA ARG A 109 16.52 4.59 15.65
C ARG A 109 16.53 4.19 14.18
N ILE A 110 15.38 3.80 13.64
CA ILE A 110 15.23 3.27 12.29
C ILE A 110 14.65 4.33 11.36
N GLY A 111 13.51 4.91 11.76
CA GLY A 111 12.78 5.90 10.99
C GLY A 111 13.22 7.33 11.28
N SER A 112 13.07 8.20 10.28
CA SER A 112 13.03 9.64 10.53
C SER A 112 11.78 10.00 11.31
N LYS A 113 11.81 11.16 11.97
CA LYS A 113 10.63 11.68 12.67
C LYS A 113 9.45 11.83 11.71
N GLU A 114 9.71 12.29 10.49
CA GLU A 114 8.72 12.47 9.45
C GLU A 114 8.07 11.15 9.02
N VAL A 115 8.85 10.07 8.89
CA VAL A 115 8.31 8.73 8.61
C VAL A 115 7.48 8.21 9.78
N ASN A 116 7.95 8.35 11.03
CA ASN A 116 7.18 7.94 12.20
C ASN A 116 5.84 8.69 12.28
N GLU A 117 5.85 10.02 12.10
CA GLU A 117 4.61 10.82 12.06
C GLU A 117 3.68 10.38 10.92
N PHE A 118 4.22 10.06 9.74
CA PHE A 118 3.43 9.54 8.63
C PHE A 118 2.79 8.18 8.94
N LEU A 119 3.55 7.25 9.52
CA LEU A 119 3.05 5.92 9.91
C LEU A 119 2.01 6.03 11.04
N CYS A 120 2.15 6.97 11.98
CA CYS A 120 1.12 7.26 12.99
C CYS A 120 -0.21 7.65 12.35
N ARG A 121 -0.22 8.40 11.24
CA ARG A 121 -1.47 8.74 10.54
C ARG A 121 -2.16 7.54 9.91
N ILE A 122 -1.38 6.53 9.50
CA ILE A 122 -1.92 5.24 9.05
C ILE A 122 -2.49 4.47 10.24
N PHE A 123 -1.78 4.45 11.37
CA PHE A 123 -2.27 3.84 12.61
C PHE A 123 -3.55 4.51 13.14
N ASP A 124 -3.66 5.83 13.05
CA ASP A 124 -4.85 6.60 13.45
C ASP A 124 -6.03 6.51 12.44
N GLU A 125 -5.85 5.69 11.40
CA GLU A 125 -6.84 5.38 10.38
C GLU A 125 -7.35 6.64 9.67
N GLU A 126 -6.47 7.61 9.39
CA GLU A 126 -6.85 8.88 8.72
C GLU A 126 -7.44 8.67 7.31
N TYR A 127 -7.21 7.50 6.71
CA TYR A 127 -7.79 7.10 5.43
C TYR A 127 -9.27 6.71 5.54
N GLU A 128 -9.80 6.46 6.74
CA GLU A 128 -11.21 6.15 6.93
C GLU A 128 -12.07 7.41 6.93
N VAL A 129 -13.17 7.36 6.19
CA VAL A 129 -14.21 8.38 6.28
C VAL A 129 -14.97 8.17 7.58
N LYS A 130 -14.54 8.84 8.66
CA LYS A 130 -15.23 8.80 9.95
C LYS A 130 -16.66 9.28 9.74
N ALA A 131 -17.63 8.36 9.89
CA ALA A 131 -19.03 8.73 9.83
C ALA A 131 -19.28 9.81 10.89
N GLU A 132 -19.79 10.98 10.48
CA GLU A 132 -20.27 11.98 11.43
C GLU A 132 -21.19 11.27 12.40
N SER A 133 -20.79 11.22 13.67
CA SER A 133 -21.62 10.64 14.72
C SER A 133 -22.88 11.47 14.76
N LYS A 134 -23.94 10.98 14.10
CA LYS A 134 -25.30 11.44 14.38
C LYS A 134 -25.62 10.90 15.76
N GLU A 135 -25.17 11.62 16.78
CA GLU A 135 -25.71 11.51 18.12
C GLU A 135 -27.22 11.70 18.00
N GLY A 136 -27.95 10.61 18.27
CA GLY A 136 -29.41 10.58 18.38
C GLY A 136 -29.81 10.45 19.83
#